data_AF-A0A7S2FXZ8-F1
#
_entry.id   AF-A0A7S2FXZ8-F1
#
_cell.length_a   1.000
_cell.length_b   1.000
_cell.length_c   1.000
_cell.angle_alpha   90.00
_cell.angle_beta   90.00
_cell.angle_gamma   90.00
#
_symmetry.space_group_name_H-M   'P 1'
#
loop_
_entity.id
_entity.type
_entity.pdbx_description
1 polymer ?
#
loop_
_entity_poly.entity_id
_entity_poly.type
_entity_poly.pdbx_seq_one_letter_code
_entity_poly.pdbx_strand_id
1 'polypeptide(L)'
;AIDSRNAECFTPADERMIHQAIKDGIGHHKLNQQISTALRSWMAAEAHSFLDRLSAVAPGATMILNNVAYLLGDLGELDRAVELTSKALSVRQSSGSAPDRDSLTLMSNKALLLQKQGRRAE
;
A
#
# COMPACT_ATOMS: atom_id res chain seq x y z
N ALA A 1 1.26 3.23 -14.18
CA ALA A 1 2.05 2.00 -14.01
C ALA A 1 3.49 2.31 -14.38
N ILE A 2 4.46 1.65 -13.74
CA ILE A 2 5.87 1.85 -14.08
C ILE A 2 6.14 1.24 -15.45
N ASP A 3 6.72 2.03 -16.34
CA ASP A 3 7.10 1.58 -17.67
C ASP A 3 8.49 2.07 -18.03
N SER A 4 9.46 1.15 -18.03
CA SER A 4 10.85 1.41 -18.41
C SER A 4 11.00 1.90 -19.85
N ARG A 5 10.00 1.74 -20.73
CA ARG A 5 10.04 2.28 -22.10
C ARG A 5 9.92 3.80 -22.16
N ASN A 6 9.39 4.41 -21.10
CA ASN A 6 9.28 5.86 -20.97
C ASN A 6 10.47 6.47 -20.20
N ALA A 7 11.49 5.67 -19.89
CA ALA A 7 12.68 6.15 -19.20
C ALA A 7 13.54 6.97 -20.17
N GLU A 8 13.79 8.22 -19.80
CA GLU A 8 14.63 9.16 -20.53
C GLU A 8 15.92 9.40 -19.76
N CYS A 9 17.01 9.68 -20.47
CA CYS A 9 18.24 10.14 -19.85
C CYS A 9 18.83 11.32 -20.63
N PHE A 10 19.76 12.06 -20.02
CA PHE A 10 20.27 13.30 -20.59
C PHE A 10 20.94 13.12 -21.97
N THR A 11 21.55 11.96 -22.21
CA THR A 11 22.26 11.66 -23.47
C THR A 11 21.43 10.71 -24.34
N PRO A 12 20.99 11.11 -25.55
CA PRO A 12 20.19 10.25 -26.43
C PRO A 12 20.89 8.97 -26.92
N ALA A 13 22.23 8.96 -26.91
CA ALA A 13 23.01 7.74 -27.21
C ALA A 13 22.90 6.73 -26.07
N ASP A 14 23.06 7.18 -24.82
CA ASP A 14 22.96 6.34 -23.62
C ASP A 14 21.55 5.78 -23.46
N GLU A 15 20.52 6.58 -23.75
CA GLU A 15 19.13 6.13 -23.72
C GLU A 15 18.91 4.92 -24.65
N ARG A 16 19.34 5.04 -25.91
CA ARG A 16 19.26 3.94 -26.88
C ARG A 16 20.03 2.71 -26.42
N MET A 17 21.23 2.89 -25.86
CA MET A 17 22.02 1.79 -25.34
C MET A 17 21.33 1.08 -24.17
N ILE A 18 20.72 1.83 -23.25
CA ILE A 18 19.99 1.28 -22.10
C ILE A 18 18.75 0.50 -22.56
N HIS A 19 17.92 1.08 -23.44
CA HIS A 19 16.75 0.37 -23.98
C HIS A 19 17.16 -0.89 -24.75
N GLN A 20 18.26 -0.85 -25.51
CA GLN A 20 18.77 -2.03 -26.21
C GLN A 20 19.26 -3.09 -25.24
N ALA A 21 20.03 -2.71 -24.21
CA ALA A 21 20.49 -3.65 -23.18
C ALA A 21 19.32 -4.31 -22.43
N ILE A 22 18.25 -3.58 -22.17
CA ILE A 22 17.02 -4.15 -21.56
C ILE A 22 16.38 -5.17 -22.49
N LYS A 23 16.28 -4.86 -23.80
CA LYS A 23 15.71 -5.77 -24.81
C LYS A 23 16.55 -7.04 -24.97
N ASP A 24 17.87 -6.89 -25.01
CA ASP A 24 18.81 -8.02 -25.18
C ASP A 24 18.89 -8.89 -23.91
N GLY A 25 18.55 -8.32 -22.75
CA GLY A 25 18.44 -9.03 -21.47
C GLY A 25 17.05 -9.63 -21.21
N ILE A 26 16.42 -9.21 -20.10
CA ILE A 26 15.15 -9.78 -19.62
C ILE A 26 13.90 -9.18 -20.30
N GLY A 27 14.07 -8.13 -21.09
CA GLY A 27 12.98 -7.38 -21.72
C GLY A 27 12.23 -6.45 -20.77
N HIS A 28 11.62 -5.39 -21.33
CA HIS A 28 10.89 -4.36 -20.58
C HIS A 28 9.74 -4.92 -19.75
N HIS A 29 9.00 -5.91 -20.25
CA HIS A 29 7.87 -6.49 -19.53
C HIS A 29 8.32 -7.14 -18.21
N LYS A 30 9.36 -7.99 -18.25
CA LYS A 30 9.86 -8.67 -17.05
C LYS A 30 10.51 -7.69 -16.10
N LEU A 31 11.26 -6.72 -16.61
CA LEU A 31 11.84 -5.64 -15.82
C LEU A 31 10.77 -4.84 -15.09
N ASN A 32 9.71 -4.39 -15.78
CA ASN A 32 8.60 -3.65 -15.18
C ASN A 32 7.90 -4.48 -14.09
N GLN A 33 7.73 -5.79 -14.31
CA GLN A 33 7.18 -6.71 -13.30
C GLN A 33 8.08 -6.78 -12.05
N GLN A 34 9.39 -6.95 -12.23
CA GLN A 34 10.36 -7.03 -11.14
C GLN A 34 10.42 -5.73 -10.35
N ILE A 35 10.49 -4.58 -11.02
CA ILE A 35 10.48 -3.26 -10.38
C ILE A 35 9.19 -3.07 -9.59
N SER A 36 8.04 -3.37 -10.20
CA SER A 36 6.74 -3.25 -9.52
C SER A 36 6.65 -4.15 -8.30
N THR A 37 7.19 -5.37 -8.37
CA THR A 37 7.22 -6.32 -7.24
C THR A 37 8.13 -5.79 -6.13
N ALA A 38 9.35 -5.37 -6.48
CA ALA A 38 10.32 -4.85 -5.52
C ALA A 38 9.79 -3.62 -4.78
N LEU A 39 9.16 -2.68 -5.49
CA LEU A 39 8.55 -1.50 -4.88
C LEU A 39 7.38 -1.85 -3.98
N ARG A 40 6.53 -2.81 -4.38
CA ARG A 40 5.44 -3.29 -3.52
C ARG A 40 5.96 -3.90 -2.23
N SER A 41 6.97 -4.76 -2.32
CA SER A 41 7.60 -5.37 -1.14
C SER A 41 8.27 -4.34 -0.23
N TRP A 42 8.98 -3.38 -0.81
CA TRP A 42 9.60 -2.29 -0.04
C TRP A 42 8.55 -1.41 0.66
N MET A 43 7.47 -1.01 -0.04
CA MET A 43 6.39 -0.23 0.57
C MET A 43 5.71 -0.98 1.72
N ALA A 44 5.48 -2.29 1.57
CA ALA A 44 4.94 -3.11 2.66
C ALA A 44 5.89 -3.12 3.87
N ALA A 45 7.19 -3.36 3.64
CA ALA A 45 8.19 -3.37 4.71
C ALA A 45 8.27 -2.02 5.44
N GLU A 46 8.26 -0.90 4.70
CA GLU A 46 8.27 0.43 5.32
C GLU A 46 6.98 0.73 6.07
N ALA A 47 5.82 0.30 5.55
CA ALA A 47 4.55 0.42 6.24
C ALA A 47 4.56 -0.31 7.59
N HIS A 48 5.06 -1.54 7.63
CA HIS A 48 5.20 -2.31 8.88
C HIS A 48 6.18 -1.64 9.85
N SER A 49 7.35 -1.23 9.35
CA SER A 49 8.38 -0.51 10.11
C SER A 49 7.83 0.78 10.74
N PHE A 50 6.99 1.51 10.00
CA PHE A 50 6.33 2.70 10.49
C PHE A 50 5.26 2.41 11.55
N LEU A 51 4.47 1.33 11.37
CA LEU A 51 3.50 0.88 12.37
C LEU A 51 4.16 0.50 13.71
N ASP A 52 5.34 -0.10 13.68
CA ASP A 52 6.09 -0.48 14.89
C ASP A 52 6.55 0.75 15.69
N ARG A 53 6.79 1.88 15.01
CA ARG A 53 7.15 3.16 15.64
C ARG A 53 5.93 3.98 16.07
N LEU A 54 4.73 3.63 15.61
CA LEU A 54 3.52 4.42 15.84
C LEU A 54 2.97 4.16 17.25
N SER A 55 2.93 5.20 18.08
CA SER A 55 2.19 5.15 19.34
C SER A 55 0.68 5.21 19.08
N ALA A 56 -0.07 4.23 19.59
CA ALA A 56 -1.52 4.11 19.37
C ALA A 56 -2.34 5.29 19.96
N VAL A 57 -1.75 6.06 20.86
CA VAL A 57 -2.38 7.23 21.52
C VAL A 57 -1.93 8.57 20.94
N ALA A 58 -1.05 8.57 19.93
CA ALA A 58 -0.64 9.79 19.26
C ALA A 58 -1.82 10.47 18.56
N PRO A 59 -1.91 11.81 18.55
CA PRO A 59 -2.92 12.51 17.77
C PRO A 59 -2.92 12.07 16.30
N GLY A 60 -4.08 11.69 15.79
CA GLY A 60 -4.23 11.22 14.41
C GLY A 60 -3.79 9.76 14.14
N ALA A 61 -3.35 9.01 15.16
CA ALA A 61 -2.94 7.61 14.99
C ALA A 61 -4.02 6.75 14.34
N THR A 62 -5.31 6.96 14.64
CA THR A 62 -6.41 6.21 14.01
C THR A 62 -6.51 6.43 12.51
N MET A 63 -6.24 7.66 12.04
CA MET A 63 -6.25 7.98 10.60
C MET A 63 -5.01 7.45 9.90
N ILE A 64 -3.87 7.47 10.59
CA ILE A 64 -2.65 6.84 10.11
C ILE A 64 -2.86 5.33 9.93
N LEU A 65 -3.40 4.64 10.95
CA LEU A 65 -3.70 3.21 10.89
C LEU A 65 -4.65 2.88 9.72
N ASN A 66 -5.66 3.71 9.47
CA ASN A 66 -6.57 3.56 8.34
C ASN A 66 -5.86 3.65 6.99
N ASN A 67 -5.00 4.66 6.81
CA ASN A 67 -4.30 4.88 5.55
C ASN A 67 -3.30 3.76 5.27
N VAL A 68 -2.56 3.32 6.31
CA VAL A 68 -1.65 2.18 6.20
C VAL A 68 -2.41 0.89 5.91
N ALA A 69 -3.56 0.67 6.55
CA ALA A 69 -4.42 -0.46 6.25
C ALA A 69 -4.83 -0.48 4.77
N TYR A 70 -5.26 0.67 4.23
CA TYR A 70 -5.65 0.75 2.82
C TYR A 70 -4.48 0.46 1.87
N LEU A 71 -3.29 1.00 2.17
CA LEU A 71 -2.05 0.69 1.44
C LEU A 71 -1.75 -0.82 1.46
N LEU A 72 -1.76 -1.45 2.64
CA LEU A 72 -1.51 -2.88 2.77
C LEU A 72 -2.57 -3.72 2.03
N GLY A 73 -3.83 -3.29 2.03
CA GLY A 73 -4.90 -3.91 1.26
C GLY A 73 -4.65 -3.87 -0.26
N ASP A 74 -4.15 -2.74 -0.78
CA ASP A 74 -3.77 -2.60 -2.20
C ASP A 74 -2.48 -3.36 -2.57
N LEU A 75 -1.66 -3.68 -1.56
CA LEU A 75 -0.50 -4.58 -1.68
C LEU A 75 -0.88 -6.06 -1.54
N GLY A 76 -2.12 -6.36 -1.15
CA GLY A 76 -2.67 -7.72 -1.04
C GLY A 76 -2.61 -8.32 0.36
N GLU A 77 -2.12 -7.59 1.36
CA GLU A 77 -2.12 -7.98 2.79
C GLU A 77 -3.47 -7.65 3.45
N LEU A 78 -4.54 -8.27 2.94
CA LEU A 78 -5.91 -7.96 3.31
C LEU A 78 -6.21 -8.27 4.79
N ASP A 79 -5.70 -9.37 5.33
CA ASP A 79 -5.90 -9.76 6.74
C ASP A 79 -5.35 -8.69 7.68
N ARG A 80 -4.12 -8.23 7.41
CA ARG A 80 -3.47 -7.19 8.20
C ARG A 80 -4.19 -5.85 8.07
N ALA A 81 -4.67 -5.51 6.87
CA ALA A 81 -5.46 -4.31 6.65
C ALA A 81 -6.76 -4.29 7.47
N VAL A 82 -7.47 -5.43 7.52
CA VAL A 82 -8.69 -5.58 8.33
C VAL A 82 -8.38 -5.46 9.83
N GLU A 83 -7.26 -6.02 10.29
CA GLU A 83 -6.82 -5.90 11.68
C GLU A 83 -6.55 -4.44 12.07
N LEU A 84 -5.79 -3.71 11.24
CA LEU A 84 -5.42 -2.31 11.49
C LEU A 84 -6.63 -1.38 11.52
N THR A 85 -7.55 -1.51 10.57
CA THR A 85 -8.81 -0.75 10.61
C THR A 85 -9.61 -1.09 11.86
N SER A 86 -9.72 -2.37 12.23
CA SER A 86 -10.41 -2.78 13.46
C SER A 86 -9.81 -2.17 14.72
N LYS A 87 -8.47 -2.13 14.82
CA LYS A 87 -7.75 -1.49 15.93
C LYS A 87 -8.04 0.01 16.00
N ALA A 88 -8.06 0.70 14.85
CA ALA A 88 -8.41 2.12 14.77
C ALA A 88 -9.86 2.40 15.21
N LEU A 89 -10.82 1.56 14.80
CA LEU A 89 -12.21 1.68 15.28
C LEU A 89 -12.29 1.49 16.80
N SER A 90 -11.62 0.46 17.34
CA SER A 90 -11.68 0.16 18.78
C SER A 90 -11.15 1.32 19.62
N VAL A 91 -10.02 1.92 19.23
CA VAL A 91 -9.49 3.12 19.90
C VAL A 91 -10.51 4.25 19.87
N ARG A 92 -11.17 4.49 18.74
CA ARG A 92 -12.14 5.57 18.62
C ARG A 92 -13.44 5.32 19.39
N GLN A 93 -13.92 4.08 19.43
CA GLN A 93 -15.11 3.66 20.16
C GLN A 93 -14.90 3.64 21.68
N SER A 94 -13.66 3.43 22.14
CA SER A 94 -13.33 3.46 23.59
C SER A 94 -13.61 4.82 24.25
N SER A 95 -13.78 5.88 23.45
CA SER A 95 -14.15 7.23 23.93
C SER A 95 -15.62 7.38 24.36
N GLY A 96 -16.46 6.35 24.18
CA GLY A 96 -17.86 6.31 24.67
C GLY A 96 -18.82 7.27 23.97
N SER A 97 -18.35 8.01 22.95
CA SER A 97 -19.16 8.95 22.18
C SER A 97 -19.87 8.26 21.01
N ALA A 98 -20.97 8.86 20.52
CA ALA A 98 -21.59 8.44 19.27
C ALA A 98 -20.56 8.45 18.10
N PRO A 99 -20.74 7.60 17.07
CA PRO A 99 -19.81 7.52 15.95
C PRO A 99 -19.66 8.88 15.27
N ASP A 100 -18.44 9.38 15.25
CA ASP A 100 -18.09 10.59 14.52
C ASP A 100 -17.76 10.29 13.05
N ARG A 101 -17.50 11.35 12.27
CA ARG A 101 -17.19 11.26 10.84
C ARG A 101 -16.00 10.32 10.55
N ASP A 102 -14.99 10.34 11.41
CA ASP A 102 -13.80 9.50 11.26
C ASP A 102 -14.16 8.02 11.51
N SER A 103 -14.99 7.73 12.52
CA SER A 103 -15.49 6.37 12.79
C SER A 103 -16.26 5.80 11.60
N LEU A 104 -17.11 6.61 10.95
CA LEU A 104 -17.84 6.20 9.74
C LEU A 104 -16.90 5.91 8.56
N THR A 105 -15.84 6.70 8.43
CA THR A 105 -14.80 6.49 7.40
C THR A 105 -14.07 5.17 7.63
N LEU A 106 -13.67 4.90 8.88
CA LEU A 106 -13.04 3.66 9.29
C LEU A 106 -13.92 2.43 9.00
N MET A 107 -15.21 2.51 9.35
CA MET A 107 -16.19 1.45 9.07
C MET A 107 -16.32 1.17 7.57
N SER A 108 -16.41 2.22 6.77
CA SER A 108 -16.54 2.11 5.31
C SER A 108 -15.32 1.45 4.68
N ASN A 109 -14.11 1.86 5.10
CA ASN A 109 -12.86 1.28 4.59
C ASN A 109 -12.69 -0.18 5.02
N LYS A 110 -13.06 -0.51 6.27
CA LYS A 110 -13.07 -1.91 6.75
C LYS A 110 -14.02 -2.77 5.91
N ALA A 111 -15.22 -2.29 5.61
CA ALA A 111 -16.17 -3.01 4.77
C ALA A 111 -15.62 -3.28 3.37
N LEU A 112 -14.96 -2.30 2.75
CA LEU A 112 -14.32 -2.46 1.45
C LEU A 112 -13.16 -3.48 1.49
N LEU A 113 -12.35 -3.47 2.56
CA LEU A 113 -11.27 -4.45 2.75
C LEU A 113 -11.81 -5.87 2.92
N LEU A 114 -12.87 -6.06 3.72
CA LEU A 114 -13.55 -7.35 3.88
C LEU A 114 -14.14 -7.85 2.56
N GLN A 115 -14.74 -6.97 1.76
CA GLN A 115 -15.22 -7.32 0.43
C GLN A 115 -14.08 -7.77 -0.49
N LYS A 116 -12.95 -7.05 -0.49
CA LYS A 116 -11.75 -7.46 -1.24
C LYS A 116 -11.22 -8.82 -0.77
N GLN A 117 -11.26 -9.11 0.53
CA GLN A 117 -10.83 -10.39 1.11
C GLN A 117 -11.73 -11.55 0.68
N GLY A 118 -13.06 -11.37 0.73
CA GLY A 118 -14.02 -12.38 0.24
C GLY A 118 -13.83 -12.70 -1.24
N ARG A 119 -13.66 -11.68 -2.07
CA ARG A 119 -13.39 -11.84 -3.52
C ARG A 119 -12.07 -12.52 -3.86
N ARG A 120 -11.15 -12.65 -2.90
CA ARG A 120 -9.86 -13.35 -3.08
C ARG A 120 -9.93 -14.80 -2.61
N ALA A 121 -10.91 -15.13 -1.75
CA ALA A 121 -11.14 -16.49 -1.27
C ALA A 121 -11.96 -17.34 -2.26
N GLU A 122 -12.72 -16.67 -3.15
CA GLU A 122 -13.40 -17.25 -4.32
C GLU A 122 -12.45 -17.48 -5.49
#